data_AF-A0A6A4GTF1-F1
#
_entry.id   AF-A0A6A4GTF1-F1
#
_cell.length_a   1.000
_cell.length_b   1.000
_cell.length_c   1.000
_cell.angle_alpha   90.00
_cell.angle_beta   90.00
_cell.angle_gamma   90.00
#
_symmetry.space_group_name_H-M   'P 1'
#
loop_
_entity.id
_entity.type
_entity.pdbx_description
1 polymer ?
#
loop_
_entity_poly.entity_id
_entity_poly.type
_entity_poly.pdbx_seq_one_letter_code
_entity_poly.pdbx_strand_id
1 'polypeptide(L)'
;HDCLDALLNDFTKPTIIHASAAKASTIIDKYYAKTDDSKMYHLCMMLHPRYKGTYFIKAKWDIEWIDTANEMLCKEWEEIYKPSIDPSFLKSASE
;
A
#
# COMPACT_ATOMS: atom_id res chain seq x y z
N HIS A 1 -4.99 9.30 6.73
CA HIS A 1 -4.71 10.70 6.35
C HIS A 1 -5.99 11.53 6.44
N ASP A 2 -7.06 11.18 5.71
CA ASP A 2 -8.32 11.94 5.64
C ASP A 2 -8.93 12.42 6.98
N CYS A 3 -8.95 11.59 8.03
CA CYS A 3 -9.47 11.99 9.34
C CYS A 3 -8.56 13.00 10.07
N LEU A 4 -7.24 12.84 9.94
CA LEU A 4 -6.25 13.78 10.51
C LEU A 4 -6.24 15.10 9.72
N ASP A 5 -6.40 15.04 8.40
CA ASP A 5 -6.49 16.22 7.55
C ASP A 5 -7.79 17.00 7.79
N ALA A 6 -8.91 16.29 8.01
CA ALA A 6 -10.16 16.91 8.45
C ALA A 6 -10.00 17.59 9.81
N LEU A 7 -9.27 16.97 10.74
CA LEU A 7 -8.99 17.53 12.08
C LEU A 7 -8.07 18.75 12.01
N LEU A 8 -7.09 18.74 11.10
CA LEU A 8 -6.16 19.85 10.86
C LEU A 8 -6.87 21.09 10.33
N ASN A 9 -7.89 20.89 9.48
CA ASN A 9 -8.67 21.96 8.86
C ASN A 9 -9.91 22.40 9.67
N ASP A 10 -10.19 21.75 10.81
CA ASP A 10 -11.31 22.10 11.68
C ASP A 10 -10.92 23.14 12.74
N PHE A 11 -10.99 24.42 12.38
CA PHE A 11 -10.66 25.54 13.27
C PHE A 11 -11.58 25.68 14.49
N THR A 12 -12.61 24.84 14.63
CA THR A 12 -13.45 24.81 15.85
C THR A 12 -12.78 24.03 16.99
N LYS A 13 -11.69 23.30 16.73
CA LYS A 13 -10.97 22.53 17.74
C LYS A 13 -9.91 23.35 18.47
N PRO A 14 -9.59 23.01 19.73
CA PRO A 14 -8.50 23.63 20.46
C PRO A 14 -7.13 23.45 19.77
N THR A 15 -6.26 24.44 19.89
CA THR A 15 -4.90 24.46 19.29
C THR A 15 -4.07 23.21 19.62
N ILE A 16 -4.24 22.63 20.81
CA ILE A 16 -3.53 21.41 21.21
C ILE A 16 -3.92 20.20 20.35
N ILE A 17 -5.17 20.15 19.88
CA ILE A 17 -5.66 19.09 19.01
C ILE A 17 -5.01 19.22 17.62
N HIS A 18 -4.93 20.44 17.06
CA HIS A 18 -4.21 20.67 15.80
C HIS A 18 -2.73 20.33 15.88
N ALA A 19 -2.05 20.76 16.95
CA ALA A 19 -0.63 20.46 17.15
C ALA A 19 -0.37 18.95 17.27
N SER A 20 -1.29 18.22 17.92
CA SER A 20 -1.24 16.77 18.04
C SER A 20 -1.48 16.08 16.69
N ALA A 21 -2.47 16.54 15.92
CA ALA A 21 -2.77 16.02 14.59
C ALA A 21 -1.61 16.26 13.60
N ALA A 22 -1.03 17.46 13.60
CA ALA A 22 0.14 17.78 12.77
C ALA A 22 1.32 16.85 13.07
N LYS A 23 1.63 16.65 14.36
CA LYS A 23 2.69 15.70 14.78
C LYS A 23 2.38 14.27 14.34
N ALA A 24 1.14 13.82 14.50
CA ALA A 24 0.72 12.49 14.08
C ALA A 24 0.89 12.31 12.56
N SER A 25 0.45 13.29 11.75
CA SER A 25 0.66 13.26 10.30
C SER A 25 2.15 13.18 9.95
N THR A 26 3.01 14.01 10.53
CA THR A 26 4.47 13.96 10.25
C THR A 26 5.10 12.61 10.61
N ILE A 27 4.67 11.97 11.71
CA ILE A 27 5.16 10.64 12.09
C ILE A 27 4.72 9.59 11.07
N ILE A 28 3.46 9.67 10.64
CA ILE A 28 2.90 8.75 9.66
C ILE A 28 3.60 8.94 8.30
N ASP A 29 3.81 10.17 7.85
CA ASP A 29 4.55 10.49 6.62
C ASP A 29 5.98 9.93 6.69
N LYS A 30 6.66 10.09 7.83
CA LYS A 30 7.99 9.50 8.05
C LYS A 30 7.97 7.97 8.00
N TYR A 31 6.93 7.34 8.53
CA TYR A 31 6.79 5.88 8.53
C TYR A 31 6.56 5.35 7.12
N TYR A 32 5.70 6.00 6.35
CA TYR A 32 5.40 5.61 4.98
C TYR A 32 6.47 6.03 3.97
N ALA A 33 7.23 7.10 4.20
CA ALA A 33 8.38 7.44 3.35
C ALA A 33 9.44 6.32 3.33
N LYS A 34 9.54 5.54 4.41
CA LYS A 34 10.43 4.36 4.49
C LYS A 34 9.84 3.09 3.88
N THR A 35 8.56 3.11 3.51
CA THR A 35 7.93 2.00 2.80
C THR A 35 8.61 1.80 1.43
N ASP A 36 9.06 2.90 0.82
CA ASP A 36 9.85 2.93 -0.42
C ASP A 36 11.26 2.34 -0.29
N ASP A 37 11.76 2.13 0.93
CA ASP A 37 13.09 1.54 1.16
C ASP A 37 13.11 0.01 0.91
N SER A 38 11.94 -0.65 0.85
CA SER A 38 11.87 -2.10 0.67
C SER A 38 10.76 -2.52 -0.29
N LYS A 39 11.16 -3.17 -1.40
CA LYS A 39 10.24 -3.79 -2.35
C LYS A 39 9.20 -4.70 -1.67
N MET A 40 9.60 -5.45 -0.63
CA MET A 40 8.71 -6.38 0.06
C MET A 40 7.55 -5.67 0.76
N TYR A 41 7.80 -4.46 1.28
CA TYR A 41 6.78 -3.69 1.98
C TYR A 41 5.75 -3.11 1.01
N HIS A 42 6.19 -2.66 -0.18
CA HIS A 42 5.29 -2.31 -1.29
C HIS A 42 4.36 -3.47 -1.66
N LEU A 43 4.94 -4.64 -1.90
CA LEU A 43 4.20 -5.83 -2.30
C LEU A 43 3.17 -6.24 -1.23
N CYS A 44 3.57 -6.30 0.03
CA CYS A 44 2.67 -6.63 1.15
C CYS A 44 1.48 -5.67 1.25
N MET A 45 1.71 -4.37 1.10
CA MET A 45 0.65 -3.38 1.18
C MET A 45 -0.31 -3.47 -0.03
N MET A 46 0.22 -3.68 -1.23
CA MET A 46 -0.57 -3.88 -2.44
C MET A 46 -1.40 -5.17 -2.41
N LEU A 47 -0.90 -6.21 -1.75
CA LEU A 47 -1.59 -7.48 -1.56
C LEU A 47 -2.52 -7.50 -0.34
N HIS A 48 -2.60 -6.40 0.43
CA HIS A 48 -3.40 -6.37 1.65
C HIS A 48 -4.89 -6.65 1.33
N PRO A 49 -5.51 -7.72 1.89
CA PRO A 49 -6.78 -8.27 1.42
C PRO A 49 -7.96 -7.28 1.51
N ARG A 50 -7.91 -6.38 2.50
CA ARG A 50 -8.95 -5.37 2.75
C ARG A 50 -8.80 -4.08 1.93
N TYR A 51 -7.58 -3.75 1.50
CA TYR A 51 -7.23 -2.38 1.12
C TYR A 51 -6.70 -2.30 -0.31
N LYS A 52 -5.80 -3.23 -0.69
CA LYS A 52 -5.20 -3.36 -2.04
C LYS A 52 -4.78 -2.00 -2.62
N GLY A 53 -4.75 -1.88 -3.95
CA GLY A 53 -4.53 -0.60 -4.64
C GLY A 53 -5.57 0.49 -4.31
N THR A 54 -6.81 0.11 -3.98
CA THR A 54 -7.89 1.08 -3.76
C THR A 54 -7.68 1.99 -2.54
N TYR A 55 -6.91 1.53 -1.56
CA TYR A 55 -6.54 2.35 -0.41
C TYR A 55 -5.66 3.53 -0.82
N PHE A 56 -4.66 3.30 -1.67
CA PHE A 56 -3.73 4.34 -2.10
C PHE A 56 -4.42 5.42 -2.93
N ILE A 57 -5.37 5.02 -3.79
CA ILE A 57 -6.21 5.95 -4.54
C ILE A 57 -7.03 6.83 -3.58
N LYS A 58 -7.68 6.22 -2.57
CA LYS A 58 -8.47 6.96 -1.58
C LYS A 58 -7.61 7.88 -0.72
N ALA A 59 -6.41 7.43 -0.36
CA ALA A 59 -5.43 8.21 0.37
C ALA A 59 -4.75 9.29 -0.48
N LYS A 60 -5.13 9.43 -1.77
CA LYS A 60 -4.59 10.42 -2.72
C LYS A 60 -3.07 10.34 -2.88
N TRP A 61 -2.54 9.12 -2.87
CA TRP A 61 -1.15 8.89 -3.22
C TRP A 61 -0.94 9.14 -4.71
N ASP A 62 0.32 9.38 -5.10
CA ASP A 62 0.68 9.60 -6.49
C ASP A 62 0.29 8.38 -7.34
N ILE A 63 -0.39 8.64 -8.45
CA ILE A 63 -0.83 7.60 -9.37
C ILE A 63 0.39 6.91 -10.00
N GLU A 64 1.45 7.66 -10.32
CA GLU A 64 2.68 7.10 -10.87
C GLU A 64 3.33 6.11 -9.88
N TRP A 65 3.27 6.42 -8.59
CA TRP A 65 3.76 5.52 -7.55
C TRP A 65 2.92 4.24 -7.45
N ILE A 66 1.59 4.36 -7.54
CA ILE A 66 0.67 3.21 -7.49
C ILE A 66 0.90 2.28 -8.69
N ASP A 67 1.07 2.86 -9.88
CA ASP A 67 1.33 2.11 -11.11
C ASP A 67 2.70 1.40 -11.03
N THR A 68 3.73 2.10 -10.57
CA THR A 68 5.06 1.51 -10.34
C THR A 68 5.00 0.34 -9.36
N ALA A 69 4.26 0.49 -8.25
CA ALA A 69 4.10 -0.57 -7.25
C ALA A 69 3.35 -1.80 -7.80
N ASN A 70 2.35 -1.59 -8.68
CA ASN A 70 1.65 -2.66 -9.39
C ASN A 70 2.57 -3.40 -10.36
N GLU A 71 3.36 -2.67 -11.15
CA GLU A 71 4.31 -3.27 -12.10
C GLU A 71 5.35 -4.12 -11.37
N MET A 72 5.90 -3.61 -10.26
CA MET A 72 6.81 -4.36 -9.40
C MET A 72 6.17 -5.65 -8.87
N LEU A 73 4.89 -5.60 -8.48
CA LEU A 73 4.14 -6.76 -8.01
C LEU A 73 3.95 -7.82 -9.09
N CYS A 74 3.51 -7.42 -10.28
CA CYS A 74 3.36 -8.33 -11.41
C CYS A 74 4.69 -8.98 -11.77
N LYS A 75 5.78 -8.19 -11.81
CA LYS A 75 7.12 -8.69 -12.10
C LYS A 75 7.59 -9.72 -11.07
N GLU A 76 7.48 -9.39 -9.78
CA GLU A 76 7.93 -10.31 -8.71
C GLU A 76 7.09 -11.60 -8.71
N TRP A 77 5.79 -11.51 -9.00
CA TRP A 77 4.94 -12.69 -9.19
C TRP A 77 5.44 -13.56 -10.35
N GLU A 78 5.69 -12.97 -11.52
CA GLU A 78 6.14 -13.70 -12.71
C GLU A 78 7.53 -14.33 -12.55
N GLU A 79 8.46 -13.63 -11.91
CA GLU A 79 9.86 -14.06 -11.79
C GLU A 79 10.07 -15.08 -10.66
N ILE A 80 9.36 -14.96 -9.54
CA ILE A 80 9.68 -15.70 -8.31
C ILE A 80 8.58 -16.68 -7.91
N TYR A 81 7.32 -16.25 -7.97
CA TYR A 81 6.22 -16.99 -7.35
C TYR A 81 5.36 -17.79 -8.32
N LYS A 82 5.41 -17.46 -9.62
CA LYS A 82 4.65 -18.15 -10.66
C LYS A 82 5.08 -19.61 -10.70
N PRO A 83 4.21 -20.55 -10.32
CA PRO A 83 4.59 -21.96 -10.36
C PRO A 83 4.81 -22.38 -11.81
N SER A 84 5.96 -22.99 -12.09
CA SER A 84 6.12 -23.74 -13.33
C SER A 84 5.28 -25.01 -13.17
N ILE A 85 4.02 -24.94 -13.59
CA ILE A 85 3.16 -26.12 -13.61
C ILE A 85 3.77 -27.05 -14.65
N ASP A 86 4.41 -28.13 -14.18
CA ASP A 86 4.77 -29.22 -15.07
C ASP A 86 3.46 -29.81 -15.62
N PRO A 87 3.25 -29.82 -16.95
CA PRO A 87 2.03 -30.37 -17.54
C PRO A 87 1.78 -31.85 -17.16
N SER A 88 2.76 -32.57 -16.61
CA SER A 88 2.56 -33.90 -16.02
C SER A 88 1.55 -33.92 -14.85
N PHE A 89 1.43 -32.84 -14.08
CA PHE A 89 0.51 -32.74 -12.94
C PHE A 89 -0.97 -32.66 -13.33
N LEU A 90 -1.28 -32.24 -14.57
CA LEU A 90 -2.67 -32.21 -15.06
C LEU A 90 -3.14 -33.59 -15.56
N LYS A 91 -2.21 -34.54 -15.77
CA LYS A 91 -2.52 -35.89 -16.27
C LYS A 91 -2.97 -36.85 -15.18
N SER A 92 -2.57 -36.63 -13.93
CA SER A 92 -2.91 -37.50 -12.79
C SER A 92 -4.23 -37.14 -12.10
N ALA A 93 -4.82 -35.99 -12.43
CA ALA A 93 -6.11 -35.55 -11.88
C ALA A 93 -7.33 -36.04 -12.69
N SER A 94 -7.10 -36.77 -13.77
CA SER A 94 -8.14 -37.30 -14.69
C SER A 94 -8.28 -38.83 -14.67
N GLU A 95 -7.64 -39.53 -13.74
CA GLU A 95 -7.84 -40.97 -13.45
C GLU A 95 -8.57 -41.15 -12.12
#